data_AF-A0A7C4SPE1-F1
#
_entry.id   AF-A0A7C4SPE1-F1
#
_cell.length_a   1.000
_cell.length_b   1.000
_cell.length_c   1.000
_cell.angle_alpha   90.00
_cell.angle_beta   90.00
_cell.angle_gamma   90.00
#
_symmetry.space_group_name_H-M   'P 1'
#
loop_
_entity.id
_entity.type
_entity.pdbx_description
1 polymer ?
#
loop_
_entity_poly.entity_id
_entity_poly.type
_entity_poly.pdbx_seq_one_letter_code
_entity_poly.pdbx_strand_id
1 'polypeptide(L)'
;MDVFKYLVSSLKIEVAGFLLGTSSEGLVRVEELVVGDNLDSSPYSFKLEPYAIVKCYELARILNLEVVALIHSHPAPPYPSVKDRTGMRLWPLPWIIVDSMSMEFRAWVLKQEDVEEVPIILTPHTTVSGFMKVL
;
A
#
# COMPACT_ATOMS: atom_id res chain seq x y z
N MET A 1 -5.35 8.97 -11.37
CA MET A 1 -6.40 8.61 -10.38
C MET A 1 -5.83 8.87 -9.02
N ASP A 2 -6.57 9.53 -8.13
CA ASP A 2 -6.12 9.77 -6.75
C ASP A 2 -6.22 8.45 -5.99
N VAL A 3 -5.07 7.82 -5.69
CA VAL A 3 -4.97 6.50 -5.04
C VAL A 3 -5.79 6.45 -3.76
N PHE A 4 -5.78 7.53 -2.97
CA PHE A 4 -6.53 7.58 -1.72
C PHE A 4 -8.04 7.55 -1.95
N LYS A 5 -8.55 8.23 -2.99
CA LYS A 5 -9.98 8.18 -3.32
C LYS A 5 -10.45 6.78 -3.70
N TYR A 6 -9.59 5.99 -4.34
CA TYR A 6 -9.91 4.60 -4.65
C TYR A 6 -9.93 3.73 -3.39
N LEU A 7 -8.93 3.87 -2.52
CA LEU A 7 -8.84 3.11 -1.27
C LEU A 7 -10.03 3.39 -0.33
N VAL A 8 -10.53 4.63 -0.31
CA VAL A 8 -11.68 5.03 0.52
C VAL A 8 -13.02 4.96 -0.23
N SER A 9 -13.06 4.33 -1.40
CA SER A 9 -14.27 4.27 -2.23
C SER A 9 -15.42 3.44 -1.61
N SER A 10 -15.13 2.66 -0.57
CA SER A 10 -16.08 1.83 0.15
C SER A 10 -15.86 1.92 1.66
N LEU A 11 -16.96 2.07 2.40
CA LEU A 11 -16.98 1.93 3.87
C LEU A 11 -17.39 0.52 4.31
N LYS A 12 -17.76 -0.35 3.36
CA LYS A 12 -18.32 -1.69 3.63
C LYS A 12 -17.31 -2.81 3.45
N ILE A 13 -16.25 -2.55 2.70
CA ILE A 13 -15.22 -3.52 2.35
C ILE A 13 -13.89 -2.78 2.36
N GLU A 14 -12.92 -3.29 3.12
CA GLU A 14 -11.53 -2.82 3.08
C GLU A 14 -10.97 -3.03 1.67
N VAL A 15 -10.38 -1.99 1.09
CA VAL A 15 -9.60 -2.10 -0.13
C VAL A 15 -8.15 -2.32 0.26
N ALA A 16 -7.52 -3.36 -0.27
CA ALA A 16 -6.14 -3.71 0.04
C ALA A 16 -5.31 -3.95 -1.23
N GLY A 17 -4.00 -3.80 -1.12
CA GLY A 17 -3.08 -3.95 -2.22
C GLY A 17 -1.62 -3.76 -1.83
N PHE A 18 -0.77 -3.74 -2.83
CA PHE A 18 0.66 -3.53 -2.69
C PHE A 18 1.10 -2.27 -3.42
N LEU A 19 2.16 -1.68 -2.88
CA LEU A 19 2.87 -0.57 -3.48
C LEU A 19 4.15 -1.08 -4.11
N LEU A 20 4.38 -0.70 -5.36
CA LEU A 20 5.61 -1.00 -6.07
C LEU A 20 6.48 0.25 -6.14
N GLY A 21 7.79 0.05 -6.08
CA GLY A 21 8.71 1.16 -6.00
C GLY A 21 10.17 0.75 -5.96
N THR A 22 11.01 1.68 -5.54
CA THR A 22 12.45 1.46 -5.34
C THR A 22 12.83 1.72 -3.90
N SER A 23 13.75 0.94 -3.36
CA SER A 23 14.36 1.16 -2.06
C SER A 23 15.83 1.58 -2.20
N SER A 24 16.24 2.67 -1.54
CA SER A 24 17.63 3.13 -1.52
C SER A 24 17.93 3.92 -0.27
N GLU A 25 19.05 3.63 0.40
CA GLU A 25 19.55 4.39 1.57
C GLU A 25 18.49 4.59 2.68
N GLY A 26 17.62 3.60 2.91
CA GLY A 26 16.56 3.67 3.91
C GLY A 26 15.33 4.49 3.49
N LEU A 27 15.30 5.00 2.26
CA LEU A 27 14.13 5.63 1.65
C LEU A 27 13.41 4.65 0.74
N VAL A 28 12.09 4.63 0.85
CA VAL A 28 11.20 3.92 -0.07
C VAL A 28 10.48 4.94 -0.95
N ARG A 29 10.66 4.85 -2.26
CA ARG A 29 9.91 5.64 -3.24
C ARG A 29 8.84 4.76 -3.85
N VAL A 30 7.58 5.16 -3.70
CA VAL A 30 6.42 4.48 -4.29
C VAL A 30 6.15 5.04 -5.68
N GLU A 31 5.89 4.15 -6.63
CA GLU A 31 5.66 4.49 -8.04
C GLU A 31 4.33 3.96 -8.56
N GLU A 32 3.93 2.75 -8.15
CA GLU A 32 2.70 2.10 -8.63
C GLU A 32 1.89 1.48 -7.48
N LEU A 33 0.58 1.36 -7.69
CA LEU A 33 -0.36 0.68 -6.81
C LEU A 33 -0.99 -0.52 -7.53
N VAL A 34 -0.96 -1.68 -6.89
CA VAL A 34 -1.68 -2.88 -7.34
C VAL A 34 -2.68 -3.29 -6.27
N VAL A 35 -3.97 -3.10 -6.54
CA VAL A 35 -5.06 -3.53 -5.65
C VAL A 35 -5.57 -4.90 -6.04
N GLY A 36 -6.13 -5.61 -5.06
CA GLY A 36 -6.79 -6.89 -5.27
C GLY A 36 -8.13 -6.94 -4.54
N ASP A 37 -8.96 -7.91 -4.92
CA ASP A 37 -10.23 -8.12 -4.26
C ASP A 37 -10.02 -8.61 -2.83
N ASN A 38 -10.83 -8.09 -1.91
CA ASN A 38 -10.90 -8.56 -0.54
C ASN A 38 -11.88 -9.75 -0.46
N LEU A 39 -11.34 -10.97 -0.36
CA LEU A 39 -12.12 -12.20 -0.30
C LEU A 39 -12.94 -12.35 1.00
N ASP A 40 -12.60 -11.62 2.07
CA ASP A 40 -13.40 -11.60 3.29
C ASP A 40 -14.65 -10.71 3.16
N SER A 41 -14.73 -9.85 2.12
CA SER A 41 -15.85 -8.91 1.89
C SER A 41 -16.23 -8.13 3.16
N SER A 42 -15.22 -7.71 3.92
CA SER A 42 -15.34 -7.20 5.29
C SER A 42 -14.76 -5.79 5.39
N PRO A 43 -15.35 -4.90 6.21
CA PRO A 43 -14.79 -3.58 6.49
C PRO A 43 -13.72 -3.58 7.60
N TYR A 44 -13.42 -4.74 8.20
CA TYR A 44 -12.47 -4.86 9.33
C TYR A 44 -11.47 -6.02 9.17
N SER A 45 -11.41 -6.59 7.97
CA SER A 45 -10.39 -7.59 7.61
C SER A 45 -10.32 -7.76 6.12
N PHE A 46 -9.12 -8.14 5.66
CA PHE A 46 -8.92 -8.55 4.29
C PHE A 46 -8.18 -9.87 4.16
N LYS A 47 -8.55 -10.61 3.11
CA LYS A 47 -7.71 -11.61 2.47
C LYS A 47 -7.57 -11.22 1.02
N LEU A 48 -6.37 -10.79 0.64
CA LEU A 48 -6.13 -10.38 -0.73
C LEU A 48 -6.21 -11.59 -1.65
N GLU A 49 -6.93 -11.42 -2.76
CA GLU A 49 -7.02 -12.42 -3.80
C GLU A 49 -5.59 -12.85 -4.28
N PRO A 50 -5.25 -14.16 -4.27
CA PRO A 50 -3.89 -14.60 -4.53
C PRO A 50 -3.34 -14.27 -5.92
N TYR A 51 -4.18 -14.21 -6.94
CA TYR A 51 -3.75 -13.84 -8.29
C TYR A 51 -3.30 -12.38 -8.37
N ALA A 52 -3.87 -11.47 -7.57
CA ALA A 52 -3.42 -10.09 -7.44
C ALA A 52 -2.00 -10.03 -6.86
N ILE A 53 -1.66 -10.92 -5.92
CA ILE A 53 -0.29 -11.05 -5.39
C ILE A 53 0.67 -11.46 -6.51
N VAL A 54 0.35 -12.52 -7.27
CA VAL A 54 1.20 -13.01 -8.38
C VAL A 54 1.39 -11.93 -9.45
N LYS A 55 0.31 -11.25 -9.83
CA LYS A 55 0.34 -10.12 -10.78
C LYS A 55 1.21 -8.97 -10.28
N CYS A 56 1.13 -8.66 -8.98
CA CYS A 56 1.91 -7.59 -8.38
C CYS A 56 3.42 -7.85 -8.52
N TYR A 57 3.88 -9.06 -8.19
CA TYR A 57 5.29 -9.44 -8.34
C TYR A 57 5.74 -9.50 -9.80
N GLU A 58 4.87 -9.98 -10.70
CA GLU A 58 5.18 -10.00 -12.14
C GLU A 58 5.29 -8.58 -12.70
N LEU A 59 4.40 -7.68 -12.30
CA LEU A 59 4.46 -6.27 -12.69
C LEU A 59 5.72 -5.59 -12.14
N ALA A 60 6.07 -5.84 -10.87
CA ALA A 60 7.29 -5.34 -10.26
C ALA A 60 8.52 -5.76 -11.07
N ARG A 61 8.60 -7.04 -11.45
CA ARG A 61 9.66 -7.57 -12.32
C ARG A 61 9.73 -6.90 -13.68
N ILE A 62 8.59 -6.72 -14.35
CA ILE A 62 8.52 -6.09 -15.69
C ILE A 62 8.96 -4.63 -15.65
N LEU A 63 8.61 -3.91 -14.58
CA LEU A 63 8.92 -2.49 -14.40
C LEU A 63 10.28 -2.25 -13.74
N ASN A 64 11.02 -3.30 -13.38
CA ASN A 64 12.24 -3.21 -12.58
C ASN A 64 12.02 -2.45 -11.26
N LEU A 65 10.90 -2.74 -10.60
CA LEU A 65 10.49 -2.26 -9.29
C LEU A 65 10.46 -3.43 -8.28
N GLU A 66 10.31 -3.09 -7.01
CA GLU A 66 10.17 -4.02 -5.90
C GLU A 66 8.78 -3.86 -5.26
N VAL A 67 8.27 -4.91 -4.60
CA VAL A 67 7.14 -4.77 -3.68
C VAL A 67 7.65 -4.14 -2.39
N VAL A 68 7.33 -2.86 -2.19
CA VAL A 68 7.98 -2.05 -1.14
C VAL A 68 7.08 -1.76 0.06
N ALA A 69 5.76 -1.91 -0.07
CA ALA A 69 4.82 -1.75 1.03
C ALA A 69 3.49 -2.45 0.73
N LEU A 70 2.72 -2.72 1.80
CA LEU A 70 1.30 -3.07 1.72
C LEU A 70 0.46 -1.84 2.06
N ILE A 71 -0.71 -1.71 1.45
CA ILE A 71 -1.65 -0.64 1.76
C ILE A 71 -3.06 -1.19 1.89
N HIS A 72 -3.80 -0.74 2.90
CA HIS A 72 -5.23 -1.04 3.03
C HIS A 72 -6.03 0.09 3.67
N SER A 73 -7.34 0.05 3.50
CA SER A 73 -8.28 0.97 4.14
C SER A 73 -9.16 0.26 5.19
N HIS A 74 -9.63 1.00 6.20
CA HIS A 74 -10.69 0.56 7.12
C HIS A 74 -11.42 1.76 7.73
N PRO A 75 -12.64 1.64 8.29
CA PRO A 75 -13.38 2.78 8.85
C PRO A 75 -13.01 3.02 10.33
N ALA A 76 -11.73 3.27 10.60
CA ALA A 76 -11.17 3.49 11.93
C ALA A 76 -9.88 4.33 11.84
N PRO A 77 -9.42 4.96 12.94
CA PRO A 77 -8.13 5.63 12.97
C PRO A 77 -7.02 4.70 12.45
N PRO A 78 -6.05 5.21 11.66
CA PRO A 78 -5.15 4.39 10.84
C PRO A 78 -4.04 3.73 11.67
N TYR A 79 -4.42 2.82 12.57
CA TYR A 79 -3.55 2.06 13.46
C TYR A 79 -3.70 0.55 13.21
N PRO A 80 -2.60 -0.22 13.25
CA PRO A 80 -2.67 -1.66 12.99
C PRO A 80 -3.48 -2.39 14.06
N SER A 81 -4.52 -3.11 13.62
CA SER A 81 -5.28 -4.04 14.43
C SER A 81 -4.46 -5.30 14.78
N VAL A 82 -5.00 -6.15 15.65
CA VAL A 82 -4.39 -7.45 15.98
C VAL A 82 -4.27 -8.35 14.73
N LYS A 83 -5.23 -8.26 13.81
CA LYS A 83 -5.18 -8.99 12.53
C LYS A 83 -4.09 -8.43 11.62
N ASP A 84 -3.98 -7.09 11.54
CA ASP A 84 -2.93 -6.44 10.76
C ASP A 84 -1.55 -6.85 11.25
N ARG A 85 -1.29 -6.82 12.57
CA ARG A 85 -0.01 -7.28 13.15
C ARG A 85 0.31 -8.73 12.81
N THR A 86 -0.70 -9.59 12.71
CA THR A 86 -0.52 -10.97 12.26
C THR A 86 -0.11 -11.03 10.78
N GLY A 87 -0.72 -10.20 9.93
CA GLY A 87 -0.31 -10.01 8.55
C GLY A 87 1.10 -9.45 8.41
N MET A 88 1.46 -8.43 9.21
CA MET A 88 2.78 -7.80 9.21
C MET A 88 3.91 -8.78 9.56
N ARG A 89 3.66 -9.80 10.39
CA ARG A 89 4.63 -10.89 10.64
C ARG A 89 4.88 -11.75 9.40
N LEU A 90 3.85 -11.98 8.60
CA LEU A 90 3.93 -12.77 7.36
C LEU A 90 4.50 -11.94 6.20
N TRP A 91 4.22 -10.64 6.21
CA TRP A 91 4.62 -9.66 5.21
C TRP A 91 5.38 -8.53 5.90
N PRO A 92 6.68 -8.72 6.23
CA PRO A 92 7.51 -7.78 6.98
C PRO A 92 7.94 -6.59 6.12
N LEU A 93 6.95 -5.87 5.61
CA LEU A 93 7.04 -4.64 4.83
C LEU A 93 6.47 -3.49 5.68
N PRO A 94 6.70 -2.23 5.29
CA PRO A 94 5.86 -1.12 5.72
C PRO A 94 4.40 -1.35 5.31
N TRP A 95 3.47 -1.07 6.23
CA TRP A 95 2.02 -1.13 6.00
C TRP A 95 1.44 0.28 6.11
N ILE A 96 0.80 0.75 5.04
CA ILE A 96 0.08 2.03 5.02
C ILE A 96 -1.38 1.74 5.30
N ILE A 97 -1.93 2.39 6.32
CA ILE A 97 -3.32 2.22 6.72
C ILE A 97 -4.04 3.54 6.47
N VAL A 98 -5.19 3.48 5.79
CA VAL A 98 -6.02 4.63 5.46
C VAL A 98 -7.35 4.53 6.19
N ASP A 99 -7.69 5.56 6.97
CA ASP A 99 -9.02 5.72 7.52
C ASP A 99 -9.98 6.14 6.39
N SER A 100 -10.90 5.26 6.06
CA SER A 100 -11.90 5.51 5.00
C SER A 100 -12.95 6.58 5.36
N MET A 101 -13.05 6.98 6.63
CA MET A 101 -13.97 8.03 7.08
C MET A 101 -13.33 9.42 7.05
N SER A 102 -12.09 9.54 7.51
CA SER A 102 -11.39 10.82 7.65
C SER A 102 -10.38 11.10 6.54
N MET A 103 -10.01 10.09 5.75
CA MET A 103 -8.89 10.10 4.80
C MET A 103 -7.51 10.32 5.45
N GLU A 104 -7.42 10.24 6.79
CA GLU A 104 -6.13 10.19 7.46
C GLU A 104 -5.41 8.88 7.10
N PHE A 105 -4.09 8.94 6.97
CA PHE A 105 -3.29 7.76 6.68
C PHE A 105 -1.96 7.81 7.44
N ARG A 106 -1.47 6.62 7.81
CA ARG A 106 -0.19 6.44 8.52
C ARG A 106 0.51 5.20 8.01
N ALA A 107 1.84 5.16 8.12
CA ALA A 107 2.64 4.01 7.78
C ALA A 107 3.23 3.38 9.03
N TRP A 108 3.31 2.05 9.06
CA TRP A 108 3.75 1.27 10.21
C TRP A 108 4.71 0.18 9.78
N VAL A 109 5.72 -0.09 10.59
CA VAL A 109 6.56 -1.30 10.48
C VAL A 109 6.47 -2.09 11.77
N LEU A 110 6.55 -3.41 11.65
CA LEU A 110 6.64 -4.29 12.81
C LEU A 110 8.11 -4.56 13.12
N LYS A 111 8.59 -4.10 14.28
CA LYS A 111 9.92 -4.44 14.80
C LYS A 111 9.76 -5.33 16.02
N GLN A 112 10.17 -6.59 15.88
CA GLN A 112 9.92 -7.63 16.89
C GLN A 112 8.42 -7.77 17.14
N GLU A 113 7.89 -7.23 18.24
CA GLU A 113 6.46 -7.27 18.60
C GLU A 113 5.82 -5.87 18.65
N ASP A 114 6.61 -4.81 18.43
CA ASP A 114 6.15 -3.43 18.50
C ASP A 114 5.92 -2.85 17.10
N VAL A 115 4.85 -2.06 16.98
CA VAL A 115 4.56 -1.30 15.77
C VAL A 115 5.17 0.09 15.91
N GLU A 116 6.01 0.45 14.95
CA GLU A 116 6.63 1.77 14.88
C GLU A 116 6.09 2.54 13.68
N GLU A 117 5.75 3.81 13.90
CA GLU A 117 5.30 4.69 12.82
C GLU A 117 6.47 5.09 11.92
N VAL A 118 6.25 5.06 10.61
CA VAL A 118 7.21 5.50 9.59
C VAL A 118 6.73 6.82 8.98
N PRO A 119 7.59 7.85 8.89
CA PRO A 119 7.22 9.10 8.24
C PRO A 119 6.86 8.91 6.77
N ILE A 120 5.77 9.53 6.33
CA ILE A 120 5.39 9.61 4.91
C ILE A 120 5.67 11.03 4.40
N ILE A 121 6.39 11.13 3.29
CA ILE A 121 6.64 12.39 2.59
C ILE A 121 5.84 12.37 1.28
N LEU A 122 4.82 13.22 1.19
CA LEU A 122 4.12 13.44 -0.07
C LEU A 122 4.96 14.34 -0.98
N THR A 123 5.29 13.85 -2.16
CA THR A 123 5.95 14.65 -3.20
C THR A 123 4.92 15.07 -4.25
N PRO A 124 4.99 16.31 -4.77
CA PRO A 124 4.15 16.71 -5.90
C PRO A 124 4.39 15.78 -7.09
N HIS A 125 3.32 15.35 -7.76
CA HIS A 125 3.43 14.58 -8.99
C HIS A 125 3.98 15.48 -10.11
N THR A 126 5.29 15.49 -10.29
CA THR A 126 5.93 16.22 -11.40
C THR A 126 5.86 15.38 -12.66
N THR A 127 4.94 15.70 -13.56
CA THR A 127 4.98 15.14 -14.92
C THR A 127 6.21 15.69 -15.62
N VAL A 128 7.30 14.91 -15.70
CA VAL A 128 8.43 15.27 -16.57
C VAL A 128 7.98 15.01 -18.01
N SER A 129 7.31 15.99 -18.61
CA SER A 129 7.11 16.06 -20.06
C SER A 129 8.47 16.33 -20.70
N GLY A 130 9.22 15.26 -20.96
CA GLY A 130 10.58 15.33 -21.51
C GLY A 130 10.90 14.19 -22.47
N PHE A 131 9.95 13.80 -23.32
CA PHE A 131 10.30 12.98 -24.49
C PHE A 131 10.91 13.89 -25.55
N MET A 132 12.25 13.94 -25.56
CA MET A 132 13.01 14.24 -26.76
C MET A 132 12.78 13.06 -27.73
N LYS A 133 11.92 13.25 -28.74
CA LYS A 133 11.97 12.39 -29.92
C LYS A 133 13.27 12.70 -30.66
N VAL A 134 14.28 11.85 -30.48
CA VAL A 134 15.40 11.73 -31.42
C VAL A 134 14.98 10.73 -32.48
N LEU A 135 14.81 11.26 -33.69
CA LEU A 135 14.63 10.63 -35.01
C LEU A 135 13.60 9.49 -35.11
#